data_AF-A0A7S3H1I7-F1
#
_entry.id   AF-A0A7S3H1I7-F1
#
_cell.length_a   1.000
_cell.length_b   1.000
_cell.length_c   1.000
_cell.angle_alpha   90.00
_cell.angle_beta   90.00
_cell.angle_gamma   90.00
#
_symmetry.space_group_name_H-M   'P 1'
#
loop_
_entity.id
_entity.type
_entity.pdbx_description
1 polymer ?
#
loop_
_entity_poly.entity_id
_entity_poly.type
_entity_poly.pdbx_seq_one_letter_code
_entity_poly.pdbx_strand_id
1 'polypeptide(L)'
;RISYEEVFDSKPGQMLVQQCMGAIAGHAGGALFASLEFAVARFSPKVLVVVGHTGDEVVRAALQQVSGDKLPSKSLRHVLDQVVPSCMKAIRDAGSASVLETTGGRKLKVQRMATELNALYTIEQLLIHSSIIRDAVKNRGL
;
A
#
# COMPACT_ATOMS: atom_id res chain seq x y z
N ARG A 1 -0.55 13.92 5.14
CA ARG A 1 0.33 13.30 6.16
C ARG A 1 -0.59 12.72 7.23
N ILE A 2 -0.31 11.51 7.71
CA ILE A 2 -1.14 10.80 8.69
C ILE A 2 -0.22 10.35 9.83
N SER A 3 -0.64 10.64 11.06
CA SER A 3 -0.05 10.10 12.29
C SER A 3 -0.87 8.86 12.66
N TYR A 4 -0.29 7.67 12.55
CA TYR A 4 -1.05 6.43 12.78
C TYR A 4 -1.34 6.22 14.25
N GLU A 5 -0.42 6.64 15.12
CA GLU A 5 -0.60 6.62 16.57
C GLU A 5 -1.79 7.49 17.00
N GLU A 6 -1.97 8.67 16.38
CA GLU A 6 -3.15 9.50 16.63
C GLU A 6 -4.44 8.89 16.07
N VAL A 7 -4.40 8.34 14.85
CA VAL A 7 -5.57 7.71 14.22
C VAL A 7 -6.09 6.51 15.01
N PHE A 8 -5.19 5.75 15.62
CA PHE A 8 -5.52 4.56 16.42
C PHE A 8 -5.57 4.84 17.93
N ASP A 9 -5.46 6.09 18.37
CA ASP A 9 -5.41 6.47 19.79
C ASP A 9 -4.41 5.61 20.61
N SER A 10 -3.24 5.38 20.03
CA SER A 10 -2.19 4.52 20.59
C SER A 10 -1.30 5.29 21.56
N LYS A 11 -1.00 4.68 22.71
CA LYS A 11 0.01 5.22 23.63
C LYS A 11 1.42 4.91 23.10
N PRO A 12 2.44 5.67 23.53
CA PRO A 12 3.83 5.37 23.20
C PRO A 12 4.21 3.92 23.53
N GLY A 13 4.84 3.22 22.57
CA GLY A 13 5.27 1.84 22.73
C GLY A 13 4.18 0.78 22.49
N GLN A 14 2.92 1.15 22.25
CA GLN A 14 1.86 0.19 21.91
C GLN A 14 1.85 -0.20 20.43
N MET A 15 2.44 0.62 19.56
CA MET A 15 2.49 0.39 18.11
C MET A 15 3.92 0.60 17.59
N LEU A 16 4.31 -0.26 16.65
CA LEU A 16 5.50 -0.06 15.82
C LEU A 16 5.05 0.38 14.44
N VAL A 17 5.52 1.56 14.01
CA VAL A 17 5.11 2.17 12.75
C VAL A 17 6.25 2.15 11.74
N GLN A 18 6.00 1.53 10.59
CA GLN A 18 6.84 1.67 9.40
C GLN A 18 6.11 2.55 8.38
N GLN A 19 6.63 3.75 8.14
CA GLN A 19 6.06 4.68 7.17
C GLN A 19 6.95 4.80 5.94
N CYS A 20 6.37 4.56 4.77
CA CYS A 20 7.00 4.79 3.48
C CYS A 20 5.99 5.41 2.50
N MET A 21 6.47 5.89 1.36
CA MET A 21 5.61 6.50 0.35
C MET A 21 4.82 5.45 -0.43
N GLY A 22 3.50 5.66 -0.55
CA GLY A 22 2.59 4.77 -1.26
C GLY A 22 2.23 3.49 -0.50
N ALA A 23 2.55 3.39 0.79
CA ALA A 23 2.32 2.21 1.61
C ALA A 23 2.82 0.90 0.94
N ILE A 24 3.98 0.97 0.29
CA ILE A 24 4.55 -0.14 -0.50
C ILE A 24 5.29 -1.15 0.39
N ALA A 25 5.35 -2.41 -0.06
CA ALA A 25 6.21 -3.42 0.58
C ALA A 25 7.70 -3.15 0.35
N GLY A 26 8.05 -2.47 -0.76
CA GLY A 26 9.43 -2.27 -1.20
C GLY A 26 9.99 -3.47 -1.96
N HIS A 27 11.30 -3.47 -2.18
CA HIS A 27 11.98 -4.59 -2.81
C HIS A 27 12.11 -5.76 -1.83
N ALA A 28 11.86 -6.99 -2.28
CA ALA A 28 12.08 -8.20 -1.49
C ALA A 28 13.54 -8.25 -0.99
N GLY A 29 13.74 -8.50 0.31
CA GLY A 29 15.07 -8.44 0.94
C GLY A 29 15.64 -7.02 1.13
N GLY A 30 14.89 -5.97 0.75
CA GLY A 30 15.24 -4.57 0.99
C GLY A 30 14.91 -4.11 2.41
N ALA A 31 15.23 -2.85 2.71
CA ALA A 31 15.12 -2.29 4.06
C ALA A 31 13.70 -2.36 4.66
N LEU A 32 12.66 -2.15 3.84
CA LEU A 32 11.25 -2.20 4.29
C LEU A 32 10.83 -3.62 4.70
N PHE A 33 11.28 -4.64 3.96
CA PHE A 33 11.06 -6.04 4.34
C PHE A 33 11.85 -6.39 5.61
N ALA A 34 13.15 -6.07 5.62
CA ALA A 34 14.03 -6.41 6.73
C ALA A 34 13.57 -5.79 8.07
N SER A 35 13.08 -4.55 8.04
CA SER A 35 12.53 -3.86 9.20
C SER A 35 11.26 -4.54 9.73
N LEU A 36 10.32 -4.91 8.85
CA LEU A 36 9.11 -5.65 9.25
C LEU A 36 9.42 -7.06 9.77
N GLU A 37 10.31 -7.79 9.09
CA GLU A 37 10.75 -9.13 9.52
C GLU A 37 11.43 -9.09 10.89
N PHE A 38 12.29 -8.11 11.12
CA PHE A 38 12.92 -7.91 12.41
C PHE A 38 11.88 -7.60 13.49
N ALA A 39 10.90 -6.73 13.20
CA ALA A 39 9.84 -6.41 14.14
C ALA A 39 8.99 -7.65 14.49
N VAL A 40 8.62 -8.45 13.49
CA VAL A 40 7.86 -9.69 13.69
C VAL A 40 8.66 -10.70 14.52
N ALA A 41 9.93 -10.93 14.17
CA ALA A 41 10.78 -11.88 14.87
C ALA A 41 11.09 -11.45 16.30
N ARG A 42 11.32 -10.15 16.55
CA ARG A 42 11.73 -9.62 17.85
C ARG A 42 10.56 -9.44 18.82
N PHE A 43 9.45 -8.89 18.33
CA PHE A 43 8.35 -8.44 19.18
C PHE A 43 7.11 -9.34 19.13
N SER A 44 7.04 -10.29 18.19
CA SER A 44 5.90 -11.21 18.04
C SER A 44 4.54 -10.50 18.11
N PRO A 45 4.30 -9.47 17.28
CA PRO A 45 3.05 -8.74 17.30
C PRO A 45 1.88 -9.68 16.98
N LYS A 46 0.69 -9.34 17.49
CA LYS A 46 -0.54 -10.11 17.27
C LYS A 46 -1.32 -9.67 16.04
N VAL A 47 -0.99 -8.52 15.48
CA VAL A 47 -1.61 -7.95 14.29
C VAL A 47 -0.56 -7.15 13.53
N LEU A 48 -0.50 -7.34 12.21
CA LEU A 48 0.20 -6.46 11.28
C LEU A 48 -0.83 -5.75 10.41
N VAL A 49 -0.87 -4.41 10.47
CA VAL A 49 -1.85 -3.59 9.74
C VAL A 49 -1.18 -2.88 8.58
N VAL A 50 -1.70 -3.07 7.36
CA VAL A 50 -1.35 -2.26 6.19
C VAL A 50 -2.44 -1.21 6.00
N VAL A 51 -2.09 0.06 6.12
CA VAL A 51 -3.04 1.18 6.04
C VAL A 51 -2.89 1.91 4.71
N GLY A 52 -3.93 1.86 3.88
CA GLY A 52 -4.11 2.74 2.73
C GLY A 52 -5.01 3.93 3.10
N HIS A 53 -4.77 5.09 2.52
CA HIS A 53 -5.63 6.25 2.69
C HIS A 53 -6.00 6.90 1.36
N THR A 54 -7.24 7.40 1.24
CA THR A 54 -7.77 7.93 -0.03
C THR A 54 -7.04 9.17 -0.52
N GLY A 55 -6.44 9.95 0.38
CA GLY A 55 -5.61 11.12 0.04
C GLY A 55 -4.16 10.80 -0.36
N ASP A 56 -3.84 9.56 -0.75
CA ASP A 56 -2.45 9.19 -1.10
C ASP A 56 -2.03 9.77 -2.46
N GLU A 57 -1.10 10.71 -2.39
CA GLU A 57 -0.50 11.40 -3.53
C GLU A 57 0.28 10.45 -4.45
N VAL A 58 0.85 9.38 -3.91
CA VAL A 58 1.61 8.40 -4.68
C VAL A 58 0.65 7.57 -5.54
N VAL A 59 -0.47 7.14 -4.99
CA VAL A 59 -1.52 6.45 -5.75
C VAL A 59 -2.07 7.36 -6.85
N ARG A 60 -2.30 8.65 -6.54
CA ARG A 60 -2.76 9.62 -7.54
C ARG A 60 -1.74 9.82 -8.66
N ALA A 61 -0.46 9.98 -8.34
CA ALA A 61 0.61 10.11 -9.32
C ALA A 61 0.78 8.83 -10.16
N ALA A 62 0.62 7.65 -9.57
CA ALA A 62 0.67 6.38 -10.30
C ALA A 62 -0.50 6.25 -11.28
N LEU A 63 -1.71 6.68 -10.92
CA LEU A 63 -2.85 6.74 -11.83
C LEU A 63 -2.62 7.71 -13.01
N GLN A 64 -1.96 8.84 -12.77
CA GLN A 64 -1.56 9.77 -13.81
C GLN A 64 -0.51 9.14 -14.75
N GLN A 65 0.52 8.49 -14.19
CA GLN A 65 1.53 7.78 -14.98
C GLN A 65 0.90 6.72 -15.89
N VAL A 66 -0.03 5.92 -15.37
CA VAL A 66 -0.77 4.91 -16.15
C VAL A 66 -1.60 5.55 -17.27
N SER A 67 -2.11 6.76 -17.06
CA SER A 67 -2.91 7.51 -18.04
C SER A 67 -2.08 8.22 -19.12
N GLY A 68 -0.75 8.05 -19.12
CA GLY A 68 0.16 8.65 -20.11
C GLY A 68 0.64 10.06 -19.75
N ASP A 69 0.47 10.47 -18.50
CA ASP A 69 0.94 11.78 -18.02
C ASP A 69 2.49 11.81 -17.88
N LYS A 70 3.06 13.00 -17.67
CA LYS A 70 4.53 13.22 -17.70
C LYS A 70 5.31 12.22 -16.85
N LEU A 71 6.27 11.52 -17.46
CA LEU A 71 7.12 10.55 -16.77
C LEU A 71 7.97 11.25 -15.69
N PRO A 72 7.88 10.82 -14.42
CA PRO A 72 8.64 11.46 -13.35
C PRO A 72 10.13 11.09 -13.42
N SER A 73 10.94 11.66 -12.52
CA SER A 73 12.37 11.31 -12.42
C SER A 73 12.55 9.81 -12.16
N LYS A 74 13.71 9.24 -12.52
CA LYS A 74 13.99 7.80 -12.37
C LYS A 74 13.76 7.31 -10.93
N SER A 75 14.14 8.10 -9.94
CA SER A 75 13.96 7.75 -8.52
C SER A 75 12.49 7.77 -8.09
N LEU A 76 11.70 8.74 -8.57
CA LEU A 76 10.27 8.80 -8.27
C LEU A 76 9.51 7.64 -8.91
N ARG A 77 9.91 7.22 -10.13
CA ARG A 77 9.33 6.04 -10.78
C ARG A 77 9.45 4.78 -9.93
N HIS A 78 10.52 4.60 -9.18
CA HIS A 78 10.70 3.40 -8.36
C HIS A 78 9.57 3.20 -7.34
N VAL A 79 9.06 4.28 -6.75
CA VAL A 79 7.92 4.22 -5.82
C VAL A 79 6.62 4.00 -6.59
N LEU A 80 6.43 4.70 -7.71
CA LEU A 80 5.19 4.59 -8.50
C LEU A 80 5.02 3.21 -9.12
N ASP A 81 6.10 2.62 -9.64
CA ASP A 81 6.10 1.30 -10.30
C ASP A 81 5.63 0.18 -9.35
N GLN A 82 5.80 0.35 -8.03
CA GLN A 82 5.29 -0.57 -7.01
C GLN A 82 3.76 -0.47 -6.83
N VAL A 83 3.16 0.68 -7.15
CA VAL A 83 1.73 0.98 -7.00
C VAL A 83 0.97 0.76 -8.32
N VAL A 84 1.65 0.89 -9.46
CA VAL A 84 1.10 0.72 -10.82
C VAL A 84 0.27 -0.56 -10.99
N PRO A 85 0.66 -1.75 -10.49
CA PRO A 85 -0.15 -2.96 -10.62
C PRO A 85 -1.58 -2.79 -10.06
N SER A 86 -1.68 -2.15 -8.90
CA SER A 86 -2.93 -1.85 -8.20
C SER A 86 -3.77 -0.82 -8.97
N CYS A 87 -3.13 0.22 -9.51
CA CYS A 87 -3.77 1.23 -10.36
C CYS A 87 -4.34 0.62 -11.66
N MET A 88 -3.55 -0.20 -12.34
CA MET A 88 -3.97 -0.89 -13.56
C MET A 88 -5.17 -1.81 -13.30
N LYS A 89 -5.16 -2.53 -12.18
CA LYS A 89 -6.29 -3.36 -11.77
C LYS A 89 -7.53 -2.51 -11.45
N ALA A 90 -7.38 -1.42 -10.71
CA ALA A 90 -8.49 -0.51 -10.40
C ALA A 90 -9.16 0.08 -11.64
N ILE A 91 -8.37 0.47 -12.65
CA ILE A 91 -8.90 1.00 -13.92
C ILE A 91 -9.69 -0.08 -14.68
N ARG A 92 -9.18 -1.32 -14.71
CA ARG A 92 -9.89 -2.44 -15.33
C ARG A 92 -11.19 -2.77 -14.60
N ASP A 93 -11.13 -2.91 -13.28
CA ASP A 93 -12.24 -3.33 -12.43
C ASP A 93 -13.32 -2.24 -12.31
N ALA A 94 -12.95 -0.97 -12.46
CA ALA A 94 -13.92 0.13 -12.54
C ALA A 94 -14.80 0.09 -13.81
N GLY A 95 -14.44 -0.72 -14.82
CA GLY A 95 -15.22 -0.92 -16.04
C GLY A 95 -15.40 0.37 -16.86
N SER A 96 -16.32 0.37 -17.84
CA SER A 96 -16.66 1.60 -18.58
C SER A 96 -17.51 2.56 -17.74
N ALA A 97 -17.47 3.86 -18.05
CA ALA A 97 -18.26 4.85 -17.33
C ALA A 97 -19.75 4.57 -17.51
N SER A 98 -20.51 4.52 -16.42
CA SER A 98 -21.98 4.44 -16.51
C SER A 98 -22.54 5.81 -16.90
N VAL A 99 -23.72 5.83 -17.53
CA VAL A 99 -24.41 7.09 -17.93
C VAL A 99 -24.68 8.01 -16.73
N LEU A 100 -24.76 7.45 -15.51
CA LEU A 100 -25.00 8.19 -14.27
C LEU A 100 -23.71 8.64 -13.56
N GLU A 101 -22.53 8.27 -14.06
CA GLU A 101 -21.26 8.55 -13.40
C GLU A 101 -20.58 9.80 -13.99
N THR A 102 -20.43 10.85 -13.18
CA THR A 102 -19.65 12.02 -13.58
C THR A 102 -18.16 11.69 -13.71
N THR A 103 -17.42 12.44 -14.52
CA THR A 103 -15.96 12.25 -14.64
C THR A 103 -15.25 12.39 -13.29
N GLY A 104 -15.69 13.32 -12.45
CA GLY A 104 -15.15 13.49 -11.09
C GLY A 104 -15.46 12.30 -10.19
N GLY A 105 -16.70 11.80 -10.21
CA GLY A 105 -17.11 10.62 -9.45
C GLY A 105 -16.32 9.37 -9.84
N ARG A 106 -16.11 9.18 -11.15
CA ARG A 106 -15.28 8.09 -11.67
C ARG A 106 -13.83 8.17 -11.20
N LYS A 107 -13.22 9.36 -11.24
CA LYS A 107 -11.84 9.57 -10.74
C LYS A 107 -11.72 9.19 -9.26
N LEU A 108 -12.66 9.65 -8.42
CA LEU A 108 -12.69 9.29 -7.00
C LEU A 108 -12.88 7.80 -6.77
N LYS A 109 -13.75 7.14 -7.55
CA LYS A 109 -13.98 5.70 -7.48
C LYS A 109 -12.72 4.91 -7.84
N VAL A 110 -12.07 5.23 -8.95
CA VAL A 110 -10.82 4.58 -9.37
C VAL A 110 -9.71 4.81 -8.35
N GLN A 111 -9.58 6.04 -7.84
CA GLN A 111 -8.58 6.36 -6.82
C GLN A 111 -8.78 5.55 -5.53
N ARG A 112 -10.01 5.48 -5.02
CA ARG A 112 -10.34 4.67 -3.84
C ARG A 112 -10.04 3.20 -4.07
N MET A 113 -10.46 2.65 -5.20
CA MET A 113 -10.21 1.26 -5.56
C MET A 113 -8.72 0.97 -5.69
N ALA A 114 -7.94 1.88 -6.29
CA ALA A 114 -6.50 1.74 -6.40
C ALA A 114 -5.83 1.73 -5.01
N THR A 115 -6.28 2.59 -4.08
CA THR A 115 -5.79 2.59 -2.69
C THR A 115 -6.08 1.26 -1.99
N GLU A 116 -7.31 0.75 -2.08
CA GLU A 116 -7.73 -0.51 -1.45
C GLU A 116 -6.95 -1.70 -2.04
N LEU A 117 -6.83 -1.77 -3.37
CA LEU A 117 -6.05 -2.80 -4.06
C LEU A 117 -4.56 -2.70 -3.74
N ASN A 118 -4.02 -1.50 -3.51
CA ASN A 118 -2.62 -1.33 -3.15
C ASN A 118 -2.31 -1.85 -1.74
N ALA A 119 -3.23 -1.66 -0.80
CA ALA A 119 -3.10 -2.27 0.53
C ALA A 119 -3.11 -3.80 0.43
N LEU A 120 -4.04 -4.37 -0.35
CA LEU A 120 -4.11 -5.82 -0.58
C LEU A 120 -2.86 -6.36 -1.28
N TYR A 121 -2.40 -5.68 -2.34
CA TYR A 121 -1.19 -6.05 -3.07
C TYR A 121 0.03 -6.02 -2.15
N THR A 122 0.14 -5.03 -1.27
CA THR A 122 1.22 -4.96 -0.28
C THR A 122 1.17 -6.14 0.69
N ILE A 123 0.00 -6.52 1.18
CA ILE A 123 -0.17 -7.71 2.02
C ILE A 123 0.27 -8.97 1.27
N GLU A 124 -0.14 -9.12 0.01
CA GLU A 124 0.27 -10.24 -0.85
C GLU A 124 1.80 -10.28 -1.01
N GLN A 125 2.44 -9.15 -1.31
CA GLN A 125 3.90 -9.08 -1.45
C GLN A 125 4.63 -9.50 -0.17
N LEU A 126 4.15 -9.04 1.01
CA LEU A 126 4.72 -9.42 2.29
C LEU A 126 4.60 -10.94 2.52
N LEU A 127 3.43 -11.51 2.26
CA LEU A 127 3.20 -12.94 2.43
C LEU A 127 4.01 -13.78 1.43
N ILE A 128 4.12 -13.36 0.17
CA ILE A 128 4.82 -14.08 -0.91
C ILE A 128 6.34 -14.03 -0.73
N HIS A 129 6.89 -12.92 -0.26
CA HIS A 129 8.34 -12.72 -0.24
C HIS A 129 8.97 -12.88 1.15
N SER A 130 8.20 -12.81 2.24
CA SER A 130 8.71 -13.06 3.59
C SER A 130 8.24 -14.41 4.14
N SER A 131 9.19 -15.35 4.31
CA SER A 131 8.91 -16.60 5.01
C SER A 131 8.64 -16.36 6.50
N ILE A 132 9.27 -15.35 7.10
CA ILE A 132 9.11 -14.98 8.52
C ILE A 132 7.69 -14.50 8.79
N ILE A 133 7.19 -13.55 7.99
CA ILE A 133 5.82 -13.04 8.13
C ILE A 133 4.81 -14.15 7.84
N ARG A 134 5.03 -14.94 6.77
CA ARG A 134 4.14 -16.06 6.43
C ARG A 134 4.06 -17.11 7.53
N ASP A 135 5.19 -17.46 8.15
CA ASP A 135 5.23 -18.39 9.28
C ASP A 135 4.51 -17.81 10.50
N ALA A 136 4.69 -16.52 10.78
CA ALA A 136 4.01 -15.84 11.88
C ALA A 136 2.48 -15.89 11.73
N VAL A 137 1.96 -15.63 10.52
CA VAL A 137 0.51 -15.72 10.23
C VAL A 137 0.00 -17.16 10.37
N LYS A 138 0.72 -18.14 9.83
CA LYS A 138 0.26 -19.54 9.84
C LYS A 138 0.34 -20.20 11.21
N ASN A 139 1.40 -19.93 11.96
CA ASN A 139 1.81 -20.77 13.08
C ASN A 139 1.94 -20.02 14.41
N ARG A 140 2.01 -18.68 14.42
CA ARG A 140 2.32 -17.89 15.64
C ARG A 140 1.22 -16.91 16.05
N GLY A 141 0.12 -16.86 15.28
CA GLY A 141 -1.03 -16.01 15.56
C GLY A 141 -0.78 -14.52 15.32
N LEU A 142 -0.06 -14.22 14.22
CA LEU A 142 -0.15 -12.91 13.56
C LEU A 142 -1.43 -12.83 12.71
#